data_AF-A0A2N5XVM0-F1
#
_entry.id   AF-A0A2N5XVM0-F1
#
_cell.length_a   1.000
_cell.length_b   1.000
_cell.length_c   1.000
_cell.angle_alpha   90.00
_cell.angle_beta   90.00
_cell.angle_gamma   90.00
#
_symmetry.space_group_name_H-M   'P 1'
#
loop_
_entity.id
_entity.type
_entity.pdbx_description
1 polymer ?
#
loop_
_entity_poly.entity_id
_entity_poly.type
_entity_poly.pdbx_seq_one_letter_code
_entity_poly.pdbx_strand_id
1 'polypeptide(L)'
;MRLLAFLILLLVPFAAGAADHDDHSEHVSDLDGFHAVHAWTRATSDDTTLVFMELENENSAAIVVNGGQSEIASSGQLVGFVLKDGAEAWQDIPSMPVQPNHDLHLEPHGLALMLSGLSTPLVEGDVFEVQLNTSIGDLMLYVEVEDVHAGHHSHAGHSH
;
A
#
# COMPACT_ATOMS: atom_id res chain seq x y z
N MET A 1 -72.07 12.17 -23.69
CA MET A 1 -71.15 13.05 -22.94
C MET A 1 -70.45 12.18 -21.91
N ARG A 2 -69.15 11.86 -22.11
CA ARG A 2 -67.99 12.50 -21.41
C ARG A 2 -67.93 12.08 -19.92
N LEU A 3 -66.86 11.56 -19.33
CA LEU A 3 -65.46 11.34 -19.74
C LEU A 3 -64.81 10.34 -18.77
N LEU A 4 -63.82 9.60 -19.28
CA LEU A 4 -62.72 8.82 -18.68
C LEU A 4 -62.47 8.85 -17.15
N ALA A 5 -62.31 7.66 -16.58
CA ALA A 5 -61.60 7.39 -15.33
C ALA A 5 -60.09 7.37 -15.57
N PHE A 6 -59.33 8.15 -14.79
CA PHE A 6 -57.87 8.08 -14.73
C PHE A 6 -57.46 7.37 -13.44
N LEU A 7 -56.98 6.13 -13.58
CA LEU A 7 -56.29 5.39 -12.54
C LEU A 7 -54.80 5.68 -12.69
N ILE A 8 -54.24 6.51 -11.80
CA ILE A 8 -52.80 6.78 -11.74
C ILE A 8 -52.16 5.70 -10.88
N LEU A 9 -51.49 4.75 -11.53
CA LEU A 9 -50.61 3.78 -10.91
C LEU A 9 -49.27 4.48 -10.61
N LEU A 10 -49.02 4.78 -9.34
CA LEU A 10 -47.73 5.30 -8.86
C LEU A 10 -46.72 4.15 -8.82
N LEU A 11 -45.87 4.10 -9.84
CA LEU A 11 -44.71 3.22 -9.92
C LEU A 11 -43.60 3.81 -9.03
N VAL A 12 -43.32 3.18 -7.89
CA VAL A 12 -42.17 3.55 -7.04
C VAL A 12 -40.94 2.84 -7.60
N PRO A 13 -39.88 3.55 -8.03
CA PRO A 13 -38.66 2.90 -8.47
C PRO A 13 -37.94 2.31 -7.26
N PHE A 14 -37.65 1.02 -7.36
CA PHE A 14 -36.77 0.26 -6.48
C PHE A 14 -35.36 0.81 -6.67
N ALA A 15 -34.88 1.64 -5.73
CA ALA A 15 -33.48 2.00 -5.67
C ALA A 15 -32.70 0.78 -5.16
N ALA A 16 -32.29 -0.09 -6.10
CA ALA A 16 -31.20 -1.01 -5.85
C ALA A 16 -29.98 -0.15 -5.54
N GLY A 17 -29.51 -0.19 -4.29
CA GLY A 17 -28.18 0.31 -3.97
C GLY A 17 -27.20 -0.48 -4.83
N ALA A 18 -26.65 0.19 -5.84
CA ALA A 18 -25.45 -0.28 -6.48
C ALA A 18 -24.39 -0.35 -5.37
N ALA A 19 -23.94 -1.56 -5.07
CA ALA A 19 -22.62 -1.72 -4.51
C ALA A 19 -21.68 -1.15 -5.58
N ASP A 20 -21.07 -0.01 -5.30
CA ASP A 20 -19.85 0.40 -6.00
C ASP A 20 -18.89 -0.76 -5.82
N HIS A 21 -18.66 -1.49 -6.91
CA HIS A 21 -17.41 -2.18 -7.09
C HIS A 21 -16.43 -1.07 -7.44
N ASP A 22 -15.83 -0.44 -6.41
CA ASP A 22 -14.62 0.32 -6.61
C ASP A 22 -13.57 -0.69 -7.08
N ASP A 23 -13.24 -0.57 -8.36
CA ASP A 23 -12.18 -1.32 -9.03
C ASP A 23 -10.88 -1.00 -8.28
N HIS A 24 -10.37 -1.95 -7.49
CA HIS A 24 -9.15 -1.84 -6.68
C HIS A 24 -7.91 -1.73 -7.58
N SER A 25 -7.80 -0.64 -8.33
CA SER A 25 -6.70 -0.33 -9.25
C SER A 25 -6.11 1.05 -8.97
N GLU A 26 -6.34 1.62 -7.78
CA GLU A 26 -5.54 2.75 -7.34
C GLU A 26 -4.22 2.21 -6.79
N HIS A 27 -3.23 2.08 -7.67
CA HIS A 27 -1.84 1.72 -7.32
C HIS A 27 -1.11 2.81 -6.51
N VAL A 28 -1.84 3.85 -6.10
CA VAL A 28 -1.33 5.04 -5.43
C VAL A 28 -2.19 5.31 -4.21
N SER A 29 -1.55 5.43 -3.06
CA SER A 29 -2.15 5.98 -1.84
C SER A 29 -1.70 7.42 -1.67
N ASP A 30 -2.61 8.34 -1.33
CA ASP A 30 -2.32 9.76 -1.08
C ASP A 30 -2.61 10.15 0.39
N LEU A 31 -1.75 11.00 0.94
CA LEU A 31 -1.99 11.75 2.17
C LEU A 31 -1.42 13.15 2.02
N ASP A 32 -2.27 14.12 1.68
CA ASP A 32 -1.93 15.54 1.56
C ASP A 32 -0.70 15.80 0.66
N GLY A 33 -0.63 15.17 -0.52
CA GLY A 33 0.49 15.33 -1.46
C GLY A 33 1.74 14.53 -1.08
N PHE A 34 1.59 13.56 -0.19
CA PHE A 34 2.56 12.50 0.05
C PHE A 34 1.99 11.20 -0.49
N HIS A 35 2.61 10.68 -1.55
CA HIS A 35 2.10 9.52 -2.26
C HIS A 35 2.94 8.29 -1.95
N ALA A 36 2.28 7.14 -1.85
CA ALA A 36 2.94 5.85 -1.89
C ALA A 36 2.45 5.10 -3.13
N VAL A 37 3.38 4.74 -3.99
CA VAL A 37 3.10 4.13 -5.29
C VAL A 37 3.60 2.69 -5.27
N HIS A 38 2.76 1.77 -5.76
CA HIS A 38 3.06 0.36 -5.95
C HIS A 38 3.63 -0.30 -4.67
N ALA A 39 2.86 -0.32 -3.59
CA ALA A 39 3.26 -1.07 -2.40
C ALA A 39 3.13 -2.58 -2.67
N TRP A 40 4.22 -3.33 -2.51
CA TRP A 40 4.25 -4.76 -2.79
C TRP A 40 5.20 -5.52 -1.87
N THR A 41 5.01 -6.84 -1.80
CA THR A 41 5.89 -7.75 -1.08
C THR A 41 5.94 -9.11 -1.78
N ARG A 42 6.87 -9.97 -1.39
CA ARG A 42 6.94 -11.35 -1.90
C ARG A 42 6.04 -12.26 -1.09
N ALA A 43 5.41 -13.23 -1.76
CA ALA A 43 4.79 -14.37 -1.10
C ALA A 43 5.79 -15.07 -0.17
N THR A 44 5.35 -15.46 1.01
CA THR A 44 6.21 -16.08 2.01
C THR A 44 5.42 -16.90 3.03
N SER A 45 6.03 -17.96 3.53
CA SER A 45 5.57 -18.70 4.71
C SER A 45 6.36 -18.36 5.97
N ASP A 46 7.33 -17.45 5.87
CA ASP A 46 8.17 -17.02 6.98
C ASP A 46 7.42 -16.04 7.89
N ASP A 47 7.95 -15.85 9.10
CA ASP A 47 7.39 -14.92 10.10
C ASP A 47 7.74 -13.44 9.81
N THR A 48 8.37 -13.16 8.67
CA THR A 48 8.82 -11.82 8.30
C THR A 48 8.71 -11.63 6.80
N THR A 49 8.35 -10.41 6.39
CA THR A 49 8.43 -9.98 4.99
C THR A 49 9.00 -8.58 4.86
N LEU A 50 9.46 -8.24 3.66
CA LEU A 50 9.89 -6.91 3.28
C LEU A 50 8.86 -6.30 2.32
N VAL A 51 8.33 -5.14 2.69
CA VAL A 51 7.44 -4.35 1.85
C VAL A 51 8.26 -3.29 1.13
N PHE A 52 8.04 -3.22 -0.18
CA PHE A 52 8.69 -2.34 -1.13
C PHE A 52 7.65 -1.38 -1.70
N MET A 53 8.05 -0.15 -2.00
CA MET A 53 7.18 0.91 -2.53
C MET A 53 8.02 2.08 -3.00
N GLU A 54 7.43 3.00 -3.77
CA GLU A 54 7.98 4.33 -4.00
C GLU A 54 7.20 5.35 -3.16
N LEU A 55 7.91 6.29 -2.55
CA LEU A 55 7.31 7.38 -1.77
C LEU A 55 7.65 8.70 -2.43
N GLU A 56 6.64 9.45 -2.85
CA GLU A 56 6.78 10.72 -3.53
C GLU A 56 6.32 11.84 -2.60
N ASN A 57 7.16 12.86 -2.42
CA ASN A 57 6.81 14.01 -1.59
C ASN A 57 6.62 15.27 -2.44
N GLU A 58 5.38 15.60 -2.79
CA GLU A 58 5.04 16.82 -3.53
C GLU A 58 4.89 18.06 -2.62
N ASN A 59 5.13 17.91 -1.31
CA ASN A 59 5.02 19.00 -0.36
C ASN A 59 6.23 19.95 -0.42
N SER A 60 6.05 21.15 0.15
CA SER A 60 7.15 22.12 0.34
C SER A 60 8.03 21.84 1.56
N ALA A 61 7.71 20.81 2.36
CA ALA A 61 8.42 20.45 3.58
C ALA A 61 8.77 18.96 3.58
N ALA A 62 9.82 18.58 4.31
CA ALA A 62 10.20 17.18 4.43
C ALA A 62 9.15 16.41 5.25
N ILE A 63 8.85 15.19 4.83
CA ILE A 63 7.95 14.27 5.54
C ILE A 63 8.79 13.13 6.10
N VAL A 64 8.63 12.84 7.39
CA VAL A 64 9.41 11.80 8.07
C VAL A 64 8.59 10.52 8.17
N VAL A 65 9.11 9.43 7.63
CA VAL A 65 8.55 8.08 7.79
C VAL A 65 9.19 7.42 9.00
N ASN A 66 8.39 6.83 9.88
CA ASN A 66 8.85 6.27 11.16
C ASN A 66 8.68 4.73 11.26
N GLY A 67 8.13 4.09 10.23
CA GLY A 67 7.79 2.67 10.23
C GLY A 67 6.35 2.46 9.77
N GLY A 68 5.75 1.35 10.18
CA GLY A 68 4.36 1.05 9.85
C GLY A 68 3.74 -0.03 10.72
N GLN A 69 2.44 -0.23 10.56
CA GLN A 69 1.66 -1.23 11.28
C GLN A 69 0.75 -1.98 10.31
N SER A 70 0.43 -3.22 10.65
CA SER A 70 -0.57 -4.02 9.97
C SER A 70 -1.23 -4.94 10.99
N GLU A 71 -2.51 -5.26 10.79
CA GLU A 71 -3.22 -6.20 11.67
C GLU A 71 -2.62 -7.62 11.61
N ILE A 72 -1.98 -7.96 10.50
CA ILE A 72 -1.39 -9.28 10.31
C ILE A 72 0.04 -9.39 10.83
N ALA A 73 0.65 -8.32 11.34
CA ALA A 73 2.04 -8.29 11.80
C ALA A 73 2.18 -7.73 13.22
N SER A 74 3.19 -8.18 13.96
CA SER A 74 3.47 -7.68 15.31
C SER A 74 4.20 -6.33 15.31
N SER A 75 4.96 -6.03 14.26
CA SER A 75 5.68 -4.76 14.09
C SER A 75 5.99 -4.46 12.62
N GLY A 76 6.09 -3.19 12.26
CA GLY A 76 6.64 -2.73 10.99
C GLY A 76 7.76 -1.70 11.19
N GLN A 77 8.96 -2.03 10.73
CA GLN A 77 10.19 -1.24 10.94
C GLN A 77 10.84 -0.88 9.61
N LEU A 78 11.33 0.35 9.47
CA LEU A 78 12.21 0.67 8.34
C LEU A 78 13.55 -0.02 8.54
N VAL A 79 14.06 -0.64 7.48
CA VAL A 79 15.35 -1.33 7.46
C VAL A 79 16.13 -0.98 6.21
N GLY A 80 17.46 -1.00 6.32
CA GLY A 80 18.39 -0.87 5.20
C GLY A 80 19.18 -2.15 4.98
N PHE A 81 19.36 -2.51 3.71
CA PHE A 81 20.17 -3.64 3.30
C PHE A 81 21.65 -3.38 3.58
N VAL A 82 22.33 -4.37 4.16
CA VAL A 82 23.78 -4.35 4.34
C VAL A 82 24.37 -5.73 4.06
N LEU A 83 25.60 -5.77 3.54
CA LEU A 83 26.38 -7.00 3.48
C LEU A 83 27.26 -7.10 4.71
N LYS A 84 27.02 -8.10 5.55
CA LYS A 84 27.83 -8.39 6.74
C LYS A 84 28.54 -9.71 6.54
N ASP A 85 29.88 -9.66 6.47
CA ASP A 85 30.73 -10.84 6.26
C ASP A 85 30.35 -11.66 5.01
N GLY A 86 29.85 -10.99 3.97
CA GLY A 86 29.42 -11.62 2.71
C GLY A 86 28.03 -12.25 2.75
N ALA A 87 27.31 -12.15 3.88
CA ALA A 87 25.91 -12.54 4.00
C ALA A 87 25.00 -11.30 3.99
N GLU A 88 23.79 -11.48 3.46
CA GLU A 88 22.74 -10.46 3.52
C GLU A 88 22.30 -10.24 4.97
N ALA A 89 22.14 -8.98 5.33
CA ALA A 89 21.61 -8.56 6.61
C ALA A 89 20.80 -7.27 6.44
N TRP A 90 19.95 -7.01 7.43
CA TRP A 90 19.08 -5.83 7.49
C TRP A 90 19.38 -5.07 8.77
N GLN A 91 19.51 -3.75 8.65
CA GLN A 91 19.78 -2.87 9.78
C GLN A 91 18.62 -1.91 9.99
N ASP A 92 18.17 -1.79 11.24
CA ASP A 92 17.11 -0.87 11.64
C ASP A 92 17.44 0.59 11.29
N ILE A 93 16.45 1.26 10.72
CA ILE A 93 16.45 2.69 10.44
C ILE A 93 15.31 3.31 11.26
N PRO A 94 15.60 4.08 12.32
CA PRO A 94 14.54 4.60 13.20
C PRO A 94 13.55 5.53 12.50
N SER A 95 14.01 6.26 11.49
CA SER A 95 13.17 7.13 10.68
C SER A 95 13.89 7.52 9.38
N MET A 96 13.15 7.87 8.34
CA MET A 96 13.69 8.36 7.08
C MET A 96 12.93 9.63 6.61
N PRO A 97 13.61 10.77 6.42
CA PRO A 97 12.98 11.95 5.83
C PRO A 97 12.95 11.85 4.30
N VAL A 98 11.77 12.02 3.72
CA VAL A 98 11.58 12.26 2.28
C VAL A 98 11.60 13.77 2.05
N GLN A 99 12.59 14.26 1.31
CA GLN A 99 12.77 15.70 1.09
C GLN A 99 11.66 16.28 0.18
N PRO A 100 11.41 17.61 0.23
CA PRO A 100 10.45 18.26 -0.67
C PRO A 100 10.76 18.01 -2.15
N ASN A 101 9.76 17.62 -2.94
CA ASN A 101 9.86 17.33 -4.38
C ASN A 101 10.92 16.26 -4.71
N HIS A 102 11.01 15.25 -3.85
CA HIS A 102 11.92 14.12 -4.01
C HIS A 102 11.19 12.82 -3.72
N ASP A 103 11.72 11.76 -4.33
CA ASP A 103 11.21 10.41 -4.19
C ASP A 103 12.16 9.57 -3.32
N LEU A 104 11.59 8.60 -2.62
CA LEU A 104 12.31 7.60 -1.84
C LEU A 104 11.85 6.21 -2.25
N HIS A 105 12.79 5.41 -2.78
CA HIS A 105 12.51 4.04 -3.18
C HIS A 105 12.83 3.06 -2.04
N LEU A 106 11.83 2.27 -1.66
CA LEU A 106 11.98 1.07 -0.86
C LEU A 106 11.98 -0.11 -1.84
N GLU A 107 13.14 -0.71 -2.07
CA GLU A 107 13.37 -1.69 -3.12
C GLU A 107 14.31 -2.83 -2.66
N PRO A 108 14.28 -3.99 -3.35
CA PRO A 108 15.18 -5.10 -3.04
C PRO A 108 16.66 -4.67 -3.00
N HIS A 109 17.37 -5.09 -1.95
CA HIS A 109 18.76 -4.70 -1.66
C HIS A 109 19.00 -3.19 -1.41
N GLY A 110 17.94 -2.41 -1.18
CA GLY A 110 17.99 -1.01 -0.78
C GLY A 110 17.36 -0.82 0.61
N LEU A 111 16.29 -0.03 0.65
CA LEU A 111 15.46 0.18 1.84
C LEU A 111 14.21 -0.68 1.77
N ALA A 112 13.63 -1.01 2.93
CA ALA A 112 12.33 -1.68 2.98
C ALA A 112 11.60 -1.34 4.28
N LEU A 113 10.29 -1.58 4.29
CA LEU A 113 9.52 -1.72 5.52
C LEU A 113 9.45 -3.21 5.86
N MET A 114 10.18 -3.65 6.89
CA MET A 114 10.14 -5.01 7.39
C MET A 114 8.94 -5.20 8.31
N LEU A 115 8.04 -6.11 7.95
CA LEU A 115 6.97 -6.58 8.82
C LEU A 115 7.42 -7.87 9.50
N SER A 116 7.32 -7.94 10.83
CA SER A 116 7.73 -9.11 11.63
C SER A 116 6.60 -9.62 12.50
N GLY A 117 6.61 -10.90 12.83
CA GLY A 117 5.55 -11.54 13.61
C GLY A 117 4.28 -11.70 12.78
N LEU A 118 4.41 -12.20 11.54
CA LEU A 118 3.29 -12.42 10.63
C LEU A 118 2.37 -13.52 11.18
N SER A 119 1.08 -13.21 11.30
CA SER A 119 0.08 -14.13 11.87
C SER A 119 -0.44 -15.18 10.87
N THR A 120 -0.17 -14.97 9.57
CA THR A 120 -0.55 -15.87 8.47
C THR A 120 0.50 -15.82 7.35
N PRO A 121 0.70 -16.90 6.57
CA PRO A 121 1.46 -16.85 5.33
C PRO A 121 0.87 -15.82 4.35
N LEU A 122 1.73 -15.27 3.49
CA LEU A 122 1.36 -14.39 2.38
C LEU A 122 1.36 -15.20 1.08
N VAL A 123 0.24 -15.20 0.36
CA VAL A 123 0.07 -15.96 -0.89
C VAL A 123 0.05 -15.00 -2.07
N GLU A 124 0.72 -15.36 -3.16
CA GLU A 124 0.70 -14.58 -4.41
C GLU A 124 -0.73 -14.27 -4.86
N GLY A 125 -0.96 -13.01 -5.22
CA GLY A 125 -2.26 -12.47 -5.62
C GLY A 125 -3.12 -11.96 -4.46
N ASP A 126 -2.71 -12.17 -3.21
CA ASP A 126 -3.36 -11.55 -2.05
C ASP A 126 -3.02 -10.05 -1.97
N VAL A 127 -3.87 -9.32 -1.27
CA VAL A 127 -3.65 -7.91 -0.90
C VAL A 127 -3.95 -7.74 0.59
N PHE A 128 -3.13 -6.98 1.30
CA PHE A 128 -3.37 -6.65 2.71
C PHE A 128 -3.04 -5.20 3.03
N GLU A 129 -3.61 -4.69 4.12
CA GLU A 129 -3.45 -3.29 4.51
C GLU A 129 -2.23 -3.06 5.41
N VAL A 130 -1.55 -1.95 5.17
CA VAL A 130 -0.49 -1.42 6.04
C VAL A 130 -0.74 0.06 6.28
N GLN A 131 -0.65 0.50 7.53
CA GLN A 131 -0.60 1.91 7.90
C GLN A 131 0.86 2.34 7.98
N LEU A 132 1.31 3.19 7.08
CA LEU A 132 2.65 3.78 7.10
C LEU A 132 2.64 5.02 7.99
N ASN A 133 3.47 5.04 9.04
CA ASN A 133 3.47 6.18 9.96
C ASN A 133 4.36 7.30 9.43
N THR A 134 3.75 8.45 9.19
CA THR A 134 4.44 9.64 8.72
C THR A 134 4.32 10.78 9.72
N SER A 135 5.13 11.83 9.56
CA SER A 135 5.03 13.05 10.37
C SER A 135 3.74 13.86 10.14
N ILE A 136 2.97 13.54 9.09
CA ILE A 136 1.71 14.21 8.75
C ILE A 136 0.47 13.35 9.03
N GLY A 137 0.66 12.11 9.50
CA GLY A 137 -0.42 11.15 9.77
C GLY A 137 -0.07 9.74 9.29
N ASP A 138 -1.02 8.82 9.43
CA ASP A 138 -0.87 7.46 8.93
C ASP A 138 -1.40 7.38 7.50
N LEU A 139 -0.55 6.95 6.56
CA LEU A 139 -0.91 6.72 5.16
C LEU A 139 -1.33 5.25 5.00
N MET A 140 -2.56 5.02 4.54
CA MET A 140 -3.05 3.67 4.29
C MET A 140 -2.49 3.12 2.97
N LEU A 141 -1.88 1.94 3.01
CA LEU A 141 -1.31 1.23 1.88
C LEU A 141 -2.08 -0.06 1.63
N TYR A 142 -2.31 -0.38 0.36
CA TYR A 142 -2.75 -1.69 -0.08
C TYR A 142 -1.53 -2.43 -0.66
N VAL A 143 -1.00 -3.39 0.09
CA VAL A 143 0.22 -4.11 -0.27
C VAL A 143 -0.14 -5.36 -1.06
N GLU A 144 0.27 -5.41 -2.32
CA GLU A 144 0.10 -6.56 -3.19
C GLU A 144 1.16 -7.64 -2.89
N VAL A 145 0.74 -8.91 -2.87
CA VAL A 145 1.64 -10.04 -2.69
C VAL A 145 2.00 -10.63 -4.05
N GLU A 146 3.27 -10.48 -4.43
CA GLU A 146 3.84 -10.96 -5.68
C GLU A 146 4.47 -12.36 -5.50
N ASP A 147 4.91 -12.97 -6.61
CA ASP A 147 5.63 -14.24 -6.59
C ASP A 147 6.84 -14.23 -5.62
N VAL A 148 7.13 -15.38 -5.03
CA VAL A 148 8.22 -15.55 -4.04
C VAL A 148 9.61 -15.16 -4.60
N HIS A 149 9.80 -15.17 -5.92
CA HIS A 149 11.02 -14.78 -6.60
C HIS A 149 10.94 -13.41 -7.29
N ALA A 150 9.87 -12.64 -7.06
CA ALA A 150 9.68 -11.34 -7.68
C ALA A 150 10.83 -10.36 -7.36
N GLY A 151 11.40 -9.77 -8.40
CA GLY A 151 12.42 -8.72 -8.29
C GLY A 151 11.84 -7.30 -8.37
N HIS A 152 10.60 -7.18 -8.81
CA HIS A 152 9.81 -5.96 -8.98
C HIS A 152 8.33 -6.35 -8.95
N HIS A 153 7.44 -5.39 -8.73
CA HIS A 153 6.00 -5.60 -8.90
C HIS A 153 5.65 -5.72 -10.40
N SER A 154 4.58 -6.43 -10.72
CA SER A 154 4.24 -6.87 -12.09
C SER A 154 3.82 -5.74 -13.06
N HIS A 155 3.84 -4.48 -12.63
CA HIS A 155 3.48 -3.29 -13.42
C HIS A 155 4.57 -2.21 -13.55
N ALA A 156 5.80 -2.47 -13.07
CA ALA A 156 6.92 -1.50 -13.01
C ALA A 156 7.50 -1.03 -14.37
N GLY A 157 6.76 -1.17 -15.47
CA GLY A 157 7.22 -0.94 -16.84
C GLY A 157 6.38 0.01 -17.68
N HIS A 158 5.35 0.65 -17.13
CA HIS A 158 4.59 1.68 -17.84
C HIS A 158 5.08 3.07 -17.43
N SER A 159 6.02 3.60 -18.21
CA SER A 159 6.32 5.02 -18.22
C SER A 159 5.05 5.81 -18.54
N HIS A 160 4.56 6.61 -17.59
CA HIS A 160 3.66 7.72 -17.87
C HIS A 160 4.42 8.93 -18.40
#